data_AF-A0A8I1UWZ8-F1
#
_entry.id   AF-A0A8I1UWZ8-F1
#
_cell.length_a   1.000
_cell.length_b   1.000
_cell.length_c   1.000
_cell.angle_alpha   90.00
_cell.angle_beta   90.00
_cell.angle_gamma   90.00
#
_symmetry.space_group_name_H-M   'P 1'
#
loop_
_entity.id
_entity.type
_entity.pdbx_description
1 polymer ?
#
loop_
_entity_poly.entity_id
_entity_poly.type
_entity_poly.pdbx_seq_one_letter_code
_entity_poly.pdbx_strand_id
1 'polypeptide(L)'
;MPSSAEREQQSAFATAVATLLRQSRRSQRLTQTEVADRTAGAVSKAALANYETGHRSLRIDVFWAIAKALGEDPGGILAAAERASGFGTDAAEGPITVDVEAIRDSVDPRLAPVRRWFGMRLQAGGARLAVRTITLDFGALAALAELMGVSAVECRRILAQAGTIPRDGSDTGTSSYPPAAVG
;
A
#
# COMPACT_ATOMS: atom_id res chain seq x y z
N MET A 1 6.88 -5.30 -24.98
CA MET A 1 7.06 -6.62 -24.34
C MET A 1 7.38 -6.36 -22.88
N PRO A 2 6.66 -6.97 -21.93
CA PRO A 2 6.94 -6.75 -20.51
C PRO A 2 8.35 -7.27 -20.16
N SER A 3 9.03 -6.53 -19.29
CA SER A 3 10.33 -6.89 -18.71
C SER A 3 10.23 -8.22 -17.94
N SER A 4 11.38 -8.83 -17.64
CA SER A 4 11.42 -10.04 -16.81
C SER A 4 10.86 -9.78 -15.41
N ALA A 5 11.16 -8.61 -14.84
CA ALA A 5 10.67 -8.19 -13.53
C ALA A 5 9.14 -8.02 -13.50
N GLU A 6 8.56 -7.37 -14.51
CA GLU A 6 7.10 -7.23 -14.62
C GLU A 6 6.40 -8.59 -14.75
N ARG A 7 7.00 -9.53 -15.50
CA ARG A 7 6.48 -10.91 -15.62
C ARG A 7 6.58 -11.69 -14.31
N GLU A 8 7.65 -11.50 -13.54
CA GLU A 8 7.81 -12.11 -12.23
C GLU A 8 6.79 -11.56 -11.23
N GLN A 9 6.60 -10.25 -11.20
CA GLN A 9 5.61 -9.60 -10.34
C GLN A 9 4.18 -10.02 -10.71
N GLN A 10 3.87 -10.09 -12.01
CA GLN A 10 2.58 -10.62 -12.50
C GLN A 10 2.36 -12.06 -12.04
N SER A 11 3.39 -12.92 -12.11
CA SER A 11 3.33 -14.30 -11.66
C SER A 11 3.14 -14.42 -10.14
N ALA A 12 3.84 -13.58 -9.36
CA ALA A 12 3.70 -13.52 -7.91
C ALA A 12 2.28 -13.10 -7.50
N PHE A 13 1.72 -12.07 -8.14
CA PHE A 13 0.35 -11.64 -7.90
C PHE A 13 -0.67 -12.73 -8.23
N ALA A 14 -0.56 -13.36 -9.41
CA ALA A 14 -1.45 -14.46 -9.80
C ALA A 14 -1.38 -15.64 -8.81
N THR A 15 -0.18 -15.97 -8.33
CA THR A 15 0.04 -17.01 -7.32
C THR A 15 -0.59 -16.64 -5.97
N ALA A 16 -0.51 -15.38 -5.57
CA ALA A 16 -1.12 -14.89 -4.34
C ALA A 16 -2.66 -14.99 -4.40
N VAL A 17 -3.28 -14.58 -5.52
CA VAL A 17 -4.73 -14.73 -5.74
C VAL A 17 -5.16 -16.20 -5.65
N ALA A 18 -4.45 -17.10 -6.34
CA ALA A 18 -4.78 -18.53 -6.32
C ALA A 18 -4.64 -19.14 -4.91
N THR A 19 -3.59 -18.75 -4.19
CA THR A 19 -3.35 -19.14 -2.80
C THR A 19 -4.49 -18.69 -1.88
N LEU A 20 -4.94 -17.44 -1.99
CA LEU A 20 -6.01 -16.89 -1.16
C LEU A 20 -7.35 -17.59 -1.39
N LEU A 21 -7.72 -17.85 -2.65
CA LEU A 21 -8.93 -18.63 -2.97
C LEU A 21 -8.86 -20.02 -2.35
N ARG A 22 -7.73 -20.71 -2.48
CA ARG A 22 -7.50 -22.03 -1.90
C ARG A 22 -7.55 -22.00 -0.36
N GLN A 23 -7.00 -20.96 0.25
CA GLN A 23 -7.01 -20.77 1.70
C GLN A 23 -8.44 -20.51 2.22
N SER A 24 -9.21 -19.64 1.57
CA SER A 24 -10.62 -19.41 1.90
C SER A 24 -11.44 -20.69 1.80
N ARG A 25 -11.28 -21.46 0.72
CA ARG A 25 -11.93 -22.77 0.59
C ARG A 25 -11.59 -23.70 1.77
N ARG A 26 -10.31 -23.76 2.14
CA ARG A 26 -9.82 -24.63 3.23
C ARG A 26 -10.27 -24.17 4.61
N SER A 27 -10.31 -22.87 4.89
CA SER A 27 -10.78 -22.33 6.17
C SER A 27 -12.26 -22.66 6.39
N GLN A 28 -13.04 -22.66 5.31
CA GLN A 28 -14.44 -23.09 5.29
C GLN A 28 -14.62 -24.62 5.24
N ARG A 29 -13.52 -25.40 5.21
CA ARG A 29 -13.51 -26.87 5.09
C ARG A 29 -14.24 -27.42 3.86
N LEU A 30 -14.30 -26.63 2.78
CA LEU A 30 -14.94 -27.04 1.54
C LEU A 30 -13.98 -27.84 0.66
N THR A 31 -14.51 -28.85 -0.02
CA THR A 31 -13.86 -29.58 -1.08
C THR A 31 -13.90 -28.80 -2.40
N GLN A 32 -13.04 -29.16 -3.36
CA GLN A 32 -13.08 -28.57 -4.69
C GLN A 32 -14.39 -28.90 -5.43
N THR A 33 -14.99 -30.07 -5.17
CA THR A 33 -16.28 -30.45 -5.74
C THR A 33 -17.37 -29.50 -5.25
N GLU A 34 -17.47 -29.27 -3.94
CA GLU A 34 -18.51 -28.39 -3.38
C GLU A 34 -18.40 -26.95 -3.89
N VAL A 35 -17.19 -26.42 -4.05
CA VAL A 35 -17.03 -25.08 -4.63
C VAL A 35 -17.40 -25.07 -6.11
N ALA A 36 -17.00 -26.08 -6.88
CA ALA A 36 -17.36 -26.20 -8.28
C ALA A 36 -18.89 -26.24 -8.47
N ASP A 37 -19.59 -27.02 -7.65
CA ASP A 37 -21.05 -27.13 -7.69
C ASP A 37 -21.71 -25.77 -7.38
N ARG A 38 -21.18 -25.01 -6.42
CA ARG A 38 -21.63 -23.65 -6.09
C ARG A 38 -21.40 -22.63 -7.20
N THR A 39 -20.54 -22.91 -8.18
CA THR A 39 -20.36 -22.02 -9.34
C THR A 39 -21.45 -22.17 -10.41
N ALA A 40 -22.45 -23.03 -10.20
CA ALA A 40 -23.53 -23.29 -11.15
C ALA A 40 -23.03 -23.69 -12.57
N GLY A 41 -21.96 -24.48 -12.62
CA GLY A 41 -21.39 -25.00 -13.87
C GLY A 41 -20.35 -24.09 -14.53
N ALA A 42 -20.08 -22.90 -13.99
CA ALA A 42 -19.04 -22.02 -14.53
C ALA A 42 -17.63 -22.61 -14.40
N VAL A 43 -17.39 -23.43 -13.37
CA VAL A 43 -16.08 -24.04 -13.10
C VAL A 43 -16.25 -25.51 -12.71
N SER A 44 -15.55 -26.41 -13.41
CA SER A 44 -15.48 -27.82 -13.02
C SER A 44 -14.46 -28.06 -11.90
N LYS A 45 -14.61 -29.16 -11.15
CA LYS A 45 -13.62 -29.59 -10.13
C LYS A 45 -12.19 -29.61 -10.66
N ALA A 46 -11.99 -30.19 -11.85
CA ALA A 46 -10.66 -30.29 -12.46
C ALA A 46 -10.11 -28.91 -12.85
N ALA A 47 -10.96 -28.02 -13.37
CA ALA A 47 -10.56 -26.65 -13.66
C ALA A 47 -10.16 -25.90 -12.39
N LEU A 48 -10.97 -26.01 -11.32
CA LEU A 48 -10.67 -25.41 -10.02
C LEU A 48 -9.31 -25.87 -9.47
N ALA A 49 -9.02 -27.17 -9.55
CA ALA A 49 -7.72 -27.70 -9.12
C ALA A 49 -6.54 -27.09 -9.91
N ASN A 50 -6.69 -26.94 -11.23
CA ASN A 50 -5.66 -26.32 -12.07
C ASN A 50 -5.45 -24.84 -11.74
N TYR A 51 -6.52 -24.10 -11.42
CA TYR A 51 -6.42 -22.71 -11.00
C TYR A 51 -5.73 -22.57 -9.63
N GLU A 52 -6.15 -23.35 -8.63
CA GLU A 52 -5.57 -23.31 -7.28
C GLU A 52 -4.10 -23.72 -7.20
N THR A 53 -3.60 -24.41 -8.23
CA THR A 53 -2.20 -24.85 -8.32
C THR A 53 -1.37 -24.05 -9.31
N GLY A 54 -1.97 -23.07 -10.01
CA GLY A 54 -1.27 -22.24 -10.99
C GLY A 54 -0.98 -22.91 -12.34
N HIS A 55 -1.45 -24.14 -12.58
CA HIS A 55 -1.29 -24.82 -13.88
C HIS A 55 -2.14 -24.21 -15.00
N ARG A 56 -3.09 -23.33 -14.65
CA ARG A 56 -3.90 -22.57 -15.62
C ARG A 56 -4.07 -21.14 -15.14
N SER A 57 -3.88 -20.18 -16.04
CA SER A 57 -4.16 -18.76 -15.76
C SER A 57 -5.64 -18.54 -15.46
N LEU A 58 -5.92 -17.79 -14.40
CA LEU A 58 -7.26 -17.50 -13.96
C LEU A 58 -7.83 -16.33 -14.78
N ARG A 59 -8.94 -16.57 -15.48
CA ARG A 59 -9.69 -15.51 -16.17
C ARG A 59 -10.55 -14.74 -15.16
N ILE A 60 -10.81 -13.46 -15.44
CA ILE A 60 -11.52 -12.58 -14.50
C ILE A 60 -12.97 -13.03 -14.21
N ASP A 61 -13.66 -13.56 -15.21
CA ASP A 61 -15.01 -14.13 -15.09
C ASP A 61 -15.02 -15.38 -14.19
N VAL A 62 -14.03 -16.25 -14.36
CA VAL A 62 -13.82 -17.44 -13.54
C VAL A 62 -13.43 -17.08 -12.11
N PHE A 63 -12.53 -16.10 -11.94
CA PHE A 63 -12.17 -15.56 -10.62
C PHE A 63 -13.40 -15.08 -9.86
N TRP A 64 -14.22 -14.24 -10.50
CA TRP A 64 -15.44 -13.72 -9.91
C TRP A 64 -16.40 -14.84 -9.49
N ALA A 65 -16.61 -15.85 -10.35
CA ALA A 65 -17.47 -16.98 -10.05
C ALA A 65 -16.99 -17.80 -8.83
N ILE A 66 -15.68 -18.06 -8.73
CA ILE A 66 -15.10 -18.80 -7.60
C ILE A 66 -15.19 -17.97 -6.31
N ALA A 67 -14.84 -16.68 -6.36
CA ALA A 67 -14.93 -15.78 -5.19
C ALA A 67 -16.37 -15.71 -4.66
N LYS A 68 -17.35 -15.57 -5.55
CA LYS A 68 -18.78 -15.59 -5.18
C LYS A 68 -19.22 -16.93 -4.59
N ALA A 69 -18.78 -18.06 -5.14
CA ALA A 69 -19.08 -19.39 -4.62
C ALA A 69 -18.48 -19.64 -3.21
N LEU A 70 -17.39 -18.94 -2.89
CA LEU A 70 -16.76 -18.92 -1.56
C LEU A 70 -17.35 -17.87 -0.61
N GLY A 71 -18.27 -17.02 -1.08
CA GLY A 71 -18.84 -15.93 -0.28
C GLY A 71 -17.86 -14.78 -0.03
N GLU A 72 -16.78 -14.69 -0.79
CA GLU A 72 -15.75 -13.67 -0.65
C GLU A 72 -16.05 -12.44 -1.50
N ASP A 73 -15.53 -11.29 -1.08
CA ASP A 73 -15.47 -10.08 -1.91
C ASP A 73 -14.28 -10.15 -2.87
N PRO A 74 -14.49 -10.12 -4.20
CA PRO A 74 -13.41 -10.14 -5.18
C PRO A 74 -12.40 -9.00 -4.99
N GLY A 75 -12.87 -7.79 -4.63
CA GLY A 75 -12.00 -6.64 -4.39
C GLY A 75 -11.07 -6.88 -3.19
N GLY A 76 -11.61 -7.40 -2.09
CA GLY A 76 -10.85 -7.80 -0.91
C GLY A 76 -9.77 -8.84 -1.20
N ILE A 77 -10.06 -9.85 -2.04
CA ILE A 77 -9.06 -10.84 -2.44
C ILE A 77 -7.93 -10.20 -3.26
N LEU A 78 -8.25 -9.32 -4.21
CA LEU A 78 -7.23 -8.63 -5.01
C LEU A 78 -6.35 -7.73 -4.14
N ALA A 79 -6.94 -6.96 -3.22
CA ALA A 79 -6.20 -6.12 -2.28
C ALA A 79 -5.32 -6.93 -1.32
N ALA A 80 -5.77 -8.13 -0.90
CA ALA A 80 -4.95 -9.03 -0.09
C ALA A 80 -3.81 -9.66 -0.91
N ALA A 81 -4.06 -9.99 -2.18
CA ALA A 81 -3.04 -10.50 -3.09
C ALA A 81 -1.97 -9.46 -3.39
N GLU A 82 -2.36 -8.19 -3.62
CA GLU A 82 -1.47 -7.04 -3.77
C GLU A 82 -0.47 -6.96 -2.61
N ARG A 83 -0.99 -6.95 -1.39
CA ARG A 83 -0.16 -6.94 -0.17
C ARG A 83 0.75 -8.16 -0.05
N ALA A 84 0.25 -9.34 -0.40
CA ALA A 84 0.99 -10.60 -0.25
C ALA A 84 2.09 -10.77 -1.32
N SER A 85 1.85 -10.32 -2.55
CA SER A 85 2.81 -10.43 -3.66
C SER A 85 3.74 -9.23 -3.77
N GLY A 86 3.49 -8.18 -2.99
CA GLY A 86 4.17 -6.90 -3.14
C GLY A 86 3.79 -6.13 -4.41
N PHE A 87 2.65 -6.49 -5.03
CA PHE A 87 2.13 -5.80 -6.22
C PHE A 87 1.33 -4.58 -5.77
N GLY A 88 1.58 -3.40 -6.35
CA GLY A 88 1.04 -2.12 -5.87
C GLY A 88 1.65 -1.63 -4.55
N THR A 89 2.47 -2.44 -3.85
CA THR A 89 3.40 -1.96 -2.83
C THR A 89 4.76 -1.68 -3.47
N ASP A 90 4.77 -0.86 -4.50
CA ASP A 90 5.97 -0.07 -4.67
C ASP A 90 5.98 0.89 -3.48
N ALA A 91 7.12 1.01 -2.78
CA ALA A 91 7.31 2.07 -1.79
C ALA A 91 7.20 3.46 -2.43
N ALA A 92 6.82 3.55 -3.72
CA ALA A 92 6.49 4.69 -4.55
C ALA A 92 4.98 4.89 -4.85
N GLU A 93 4.06 3.99 -4.45
CA GLU A 93 2.64 4.05 -4.90
C GLU A 93 1.58 4.13 -3.78
N GLY A 94 1.94 3.88 -2.52
CA GLY A 94 1.01 4.01 -1.38
C GLY A 94 0.86 5.43 -0.82
N PRO A 95 -0.19 5.71 -0.02
CA PRO A 95 -0.34 6.98 0.69
C PRO A 95 0.89 7.27 1.54
N ILE A 96 1.23 8.55 1.69
CA ILE A 96 2.36 8.98 2.52
C ILE A 96 1.89 9.85 3.67
N THR A 97 2.50 9.67 4.83
CA THR A 97 2.33 10.60 5.95
C THR A 97 3.53 11.54 5.97
N VAL A 98 3.27 12.84 5.95
CA VAL A 98 4.30 13.89 5.92
C VAL A 98 4.15 14.82 7.12
N ASP A 99 5.27 15.30 7.66
CA ASP A 99 5.28 16.40 8.63
C ASP A 99 5.04 17.72 7.90
N VAL A 100 3.95 18.39 8.25
CA VAL A 100 3.49 19.64 7.62
C VAL A 100 4.42 20.80 7.96
N GLU A 101 5.02 20.81 9.15
CA GLU A 101 5.97 21.83 9.58
C GLU A 101 7.28 21.69 8.79
N ALA A 102 7.80 20.47 8.67
CA ALA A 102 8.99 20.19 7.87
C ALA A 102 8.83 20.60 6.39
N ILE A 103 7.65 20.37 5.80
CA ILE A 103 7.35 20.82 4.42
C ILE A 103 7.24 22.35 4.33
N ARG A 104 6.68 23.01 5.36
CA ARG A 104 6.57 24.48 5.39
C ARG A 104 7.93 25.16 5.50
N ASP A 105 8.83 24.60 6.30
CA ASP A 105 10.16 25.14 6.54
C ASP A 105 11.18 24.74 5.47
N SER A 106 10.82 23.79 4.59
CA SER A 106 11.66 23.39 3.47
C SER A 106 11.92 24.53 2.50
N VAL A 107 13.20 24.78 2.23
CA VAL A 107 13.69 25.76 1.25
C VAL A 107 13.63 25.26 -0.20
N ASP A 108 13.19 24.02 -0.44
CA ASP A 108 13.06 23.50 -1.82
C ASP A 108 12.01 24.31 -2.59
N PRO A 109 12.39 24.96 -3.72
CA PRO A 109 11.46 25.76 -4.51
C PRO A 109 10.34 24.91 -5.13
N ARG A 110 10.57 23.62 -5.37
CA ARG A 110 9.57 22.69 -5.93
C ARG A 110 8.41 22.46 -4.98
N LEU A 111 8.58 22.69 -3.68
CA LEU A 111 7.53 22.57 -2.67
C LEU A 111 6.66 23.82 -2.52
N ALA A 112 6.93 24.91 -3.26
CA ALA A 112 6.13 26.13 -3.18
C ALA A 112 4.62 25.91 -3.45
N PRO A 113 4.20 25.10 -4.44
CA PRO A 113 2.78 24.79 -4.65
C PRO A 113 2.17 24.01 -3.47
N VAL A 114 2.94 23.09 -2.90
CA VAL A 114 2.52 22.25 -1.76
C VAL A 114 2.33 23.09 -0.50
N ARG A 115 3.27 24.01 -0.20
CA ARG A 115 3.15 24.93 0.93
C ARG A 115 1.90 25.80 0.84
N ARG A 116 1.57 26.31 -0.37
CA ARG A 116 0.33 27.07 -0.61
C ARG A 116 -0.91 26.21 -0.40
N TRP A 117 -0.90 24.98 -0.89
CA TRP A 117 -2.00 24.04 -0.72
C TRP A 117 -2.28 23.72 0.75
N PHE A 118 -1.23 23.45 1.55
CA PHE A 118 -1.38 23.29 3.00
C PHE A 118 -1.95 24.54 3.67
N GLY A 119 -1.45 25.73 3.29
CA GLY A 119 -1.97 27.01 3.77
C GLY A 119 -3.47 27.15 3.54
N MET A 120 -3.98 26.83 2.35
CA MET A 120 -5.41 26.91 2.05
C MET A 120 -6.23 25.85 2.81
N ARG A 121 -5.75 24.61 2.87
CA ARG A 121 -6.50 23.49 3.48
C ARG A 121 -6.60 23.61 5.01
N LEU A 122 -5.54 24.08 5.67
CA LEU A 122 -5.53 24.31 7.12
C LEU A 122 -6.45 25.46 7.53
N GLN A 123 -6.58 26.49 6.69
CA GLN A 123 -7.49 27.62 6.91
C GLN A 123 -8.97 27.21 6.69
N ALA A 124 -9.24 26.36 5.68
CA ALA A 124 -10.59 25.87 5.40
C ALA A 124 -11.11 24.87 6.44
N GLY A 125 -10.24 24.16 7.15
CA GLY A 125 -10.61 23.10 8.09
C GLY A 125 -10.99 23.55 9.51
N GLY A 126 -10.90 24.85 9.83
CA GLY A 126 -11.27 25.37 11.17
C GLY A 126 -10.53 24.73 12.35
N ALA A 127 -9.42 24.04 12.10
CA ALA A 127 -8.73 23.24 13.11
C ALA A 127 -7.99 24.16 14.10
N ARG A 128 -8.49 24.22 15.33
CA ARG A 128 -7.85 24.87 16.49
C ARG A 128 -6.58 24.16 16.99
N LEU A 129 -6.15 23.10 16.31
CA LEU A 129 -4.97 22.29 16.64
C LEU A 129 -4.03 22.27 15.44
N ALA A 130 -2.76 22.62 15.65
CA ALA A 130 -1.72 22.53 14.65
C ALA A 130 -1.55 21.06 14.23
N VAL A 131 -2.09 20.70 13.06
CA VAL A 131 -1.92 19.37 12.49
C VAL A 131 -0.45 19.24 12.07
N ARG A 132 0.33 18.52 12.87
CA ARG A 132 1.76 18.29 12.63
C ARG A 132 1.99 17.29 11.51
N THR A 133 1.16 16.26 11.38
CA THR A 133 1.29 15.24 10.34
C THR A 133 -0.01 15.05 9.57
N ILE A 134 0.11 14.81 8.27
CA ILE A 134 -1.04 14.54 7.39
C ILE A 134 -0.74 13.37 6.47
N THR A 135 -1.74 12.51 6.30
CA THR A 135 -1.70 11.43 5.31
C THR A 135 -2.27 11.93 4.00
N LEU A 136 -1.46 11.82 2.94
CA LEU A 136 -1.81 12.14 1.57
C LEU A 136 -2.18 10.85 0.85
N ASP A 137 -3.43 10.74 0.43
CA ASP A 137 -3.93 9.64 -0.40
C ASP A 137 -3.50 9.81 -1.87
N PHE A 138 -3.88 8.84 -2.70
CA PHE A 138 -3.55 8.84 -4.13
C PHE A 138 -4.08 10.09 -4.86
N GLY A 139 -5.31 10.52 -4.55
CA GLY A 139 -5.92 11.69 -5.17
C GLY A 139 -5.20 12.99 -4.81
N ALA A 140 -4.83 13.13 -3.53
CA ALA A 140 -4.05 14.26 -3.05
C ALA A 140 -2.65 14.29 -3.70
N LEU A 141 -1.98 13.14 -3.82
CA LEU A 141 -0.68 13.02 -4.48
C LEU A 141 -0.75 13.38 -5.96
N ALA A 142 -1.76 12.90 -6.69
CA ALA A 142 -1.95 13.23 -8.10
C ALA A 142 -2.15 14.74 -8.31
N ALA A 143 -3.02 15.38 -7.52
CA ALA A 143 -3.27 16.81 -7.62
C ALA A 143 -2.02 17.66 -7.27
N LEU A 144 -1.24 17.24 -6.27
CA LEU A 144 0.01 17.92 -5.91
C LEU A 144 1.09 17.75 -6.99
N ALA A 145 1.17 16.56 -7.61
CA ALA A 145 2.10 16.29 -8.69
C ALA A 145 1.84 17.18 -9.91
N GLU A 146 0.56 17.37 -10.28
CA GLU A 146 0.15 18.30 -11.33
C GLU A 146 0.57 19.74 -11.01
N LEU A 147 0.34 20.21 -9.78
CA LEU A 147 0.73 21.55 -9.34
C LEU A 147 2.25 21.75 -9.29
N MET A 148 3.01 20.69 -9.03
CA MET A 148 4.47 20.69 -9.02
C MET A 148 5.07 20.50 -10.43
N GLY A 149 4.28 20.10 -11.42
CA GLY A 149 4.74 19.78 -12.77
C GLY A 149 5.64 18.54 -12.83
N VAL A 150 5.40 17.55 -11.96
CA VAL A 150 6.18 16.30 -11.88
C VAL A 150 5.27 15.08 -11.91
N SER A 151 5.85 13.88 -12.06
CA SER A 151 5.07 12.64 -11.93
C SER A 151 4.62 12.40 -10.49
N ALA A 152 3.54 11.63 -10.29
CA ALA A 152 3.06 11.28 -8.94
C ALA A 152 4.13 10.59 -8.08
N VAL A 153 4.93 9.71 -8.71
CA VAL A 153 6.07 9.04 -8.09
C VAL A 153 7.13 10.04 -7.62
N GLU A 154 7.48 11.02 -8.45
CA GLU A 154 8.47 12.04 -8.12
C GLU A 154 7.96 13.02 -7.06
N CYS A 155 6.68 13.44 -7.14
CA CYS A 155 6.01 14.23 -6.11
C CYS A 155 6.11 13.53 -4.74
N ARG A 156 5.75 12.25 -4.71
CA ARG A 156 5.81 11.43 -3.50
C ARG A 156 7.23 11.32 -2.94
N ARG A 157 8.23 11.09 -3.81
CA ARG A 157 9.64 11.04 -3.40
C ARG A 157 10.11 12.34 -2.76
N ILE A 158 9.79 13.47 -3.38
CA ILE A 158 10.13 14.81 -2.86
C ILE A 158 9.45 15.05 -1.49
N LEU A 159 8.17 14.71 -1.38
CA LEU A 159 7.39 14.89 -0.15
C LEU A 159 7.86 13.97 0.98
N ALA A 160 8.22 12.72 0.69
CA ALA A 160 8.76 11.79 1.68
C ALA A 160 10.15 12.24 2.20
N GLN A 161 10.99 12.82 1.34
CA GLN A 161 12.30 13.36 1.73
C GLN A 161 12.22 14.66 2.51
N ALA A 162 11.25 15.51 2.21
CA ALA A 162 11.09 16.80 2.87
C ALA A 162 10.20 16.71 4.13
N GLY A 163 9.32 15.72 4.22
CA GLY A 163 8.41 15.47 5.34
C GLY A 163 8.99 14.56 6.43
N THR A 164 10.24 14.11 6.30
CA THR A 164 10.95 13.40 7.37
C THR A 164 11.30 14.36 8.49
N ILE A 165 10.92 14.01 9.72
CA ILE A 165 11.37 14.69 10.93
C ILE A 165 12.90 14.51 11.03
N PRO A 166 13.71 15.59 11.02
CA PRO A 166 15.09 15.49 11.47
C PRO A 166 15.05 15.09 12.96
N ARG A 167 15.57 13.91 13.28
CA ARG A 167 15.85 13.57 14.68
C ARG A 167 17.08 14.36 15.11
N ASP A 168 16.91 15.62 15.50
CA ASP A 168 17.98 16.38 16.13
C ASP A 168 17.92 16.24 17.66
N GLY A 169 18.95 15.55 18.19
CA GLY A 169 19.71 15.98 19.37
C GLY A 169 19.16 15.70 20.76
N SER A 170 19.52 14.56 21.36
CA SER A 170 19.93 14.50 22.78
C SER A 170 20.65 13.18 23.11
N ASP A 171 21.98 13.16 22.96
CA ASP A 171 22.83 12.43 23.91
C ASP A 171 24.21 13.10 24.02
N THR A 172 24.22 14.31 24.53
CA THR A 172 25.40 14.87 25.23
C THR A 172 25.10 14.87 26.72
N GLY A 173 24.93 13.66 27.27
CA GLY A 173 24.96 13.43 28.71
C GLY A 173 26.41 13.25 29.16
N THR A 174 27.07 14.35 29.50
CA THR A 174 28.29 14.36 30.31
C THR A 174 28.03 13.62 31.62
N SER A 175 28.40 12.35 31.71
CA SER A 175 28.46 11.62 32.99
C SER A 175 29.83 11.90 33.62
N SER A 176 29.90 13.02 34.33
CA SER A 176 30.91 13.24 35.37
C SER A 176 30.37 12.62 36.65
N TYR A 177 30.97 11.51 37.09
CA TYR A 177 30.74 10.95 38.42
C TYR A 177 32.02 11.14 39.24
N PRO A 178 31.98 11.78 40.42
CA PRO A 178 33.12 11.83 41.33
C PRO A 178 33.23 10.53 42.14
N PRO A 179 34.43 10.17 42.65
CA PRO A 179 34.61 8.94 43.41
C PRO A 179 33.98 9.04 44.80
N ALA A 180 33.16 8.04 45.16
CA ALA A 180 32.71 7.82 46.53
C ALA A 180 33.84 7.18 47.34
N ALA A 181 34.41 7.94 48.27
CA ALA A 181 35.03 7.40 49.48
C ALA A 181 33.91 7.05 50.46
N VAL A 182 33.90 5.85 51.04
CA VAL A 182 33.95 5.55 52.50
C VAL A 182 34.05 4.01 52.64
N GLY A 183 35.05 3.55 53.39
CA GLY A 183 35.27 2.16 53.78
C GLY A 183 36.73 1.92 54.13
#